data_AF-A0A7C7RBE0-F1
#
_entry.id   AF-A0A7C7RBE0-F1
#
_cell.length_a   1.000
_cell.length_b   1.000
_cell.length_c   1.000
_cell.angle_alpha   90.00
_cell.angle_beta   90.00
_cell.angle_gamma   90.00
#
_symmetry.space_group_name_H-M   'P 1'
#
loop_
_entity.id
_entity.type
_entity.pdbx_description
1 polymer ?
#
loop_
_entity_poly.entity_id
_entity_poly.type
_entity_poly.pdbx_seq_one_letter_code
_entity_poly.pdbx_strand_id
1 'polypeptide(L)'
;MKALGRQLVVELWGCERNLNEPEEIRRALQEAVDRANATGLDIQVHTFNPHGVSGVAVIAESHISLHTWPELEYVALDVFTCGDKAIPEAAVEVFRELFRPQRVEVLEIKRGIQL
;
A
#
# COMPACT_ATOMS: atom_id res chain seq x y z
N MET A 1 2.14 24.68 9.27
CA MET A 1 0.96 24.11 8.58
C MET A 1 0.82 22.66 9.00
N LYS A 2 -0.27 22.32 9.71
CA LYS A 2 -0.60 20.95 10.09
C LYS A 2 -1.40 20.31 8.95
N ALA A 3 -1.03 19.08 8.57
CA ALA A 3 -1.80 18.27 7.62
C ALA A 3 -2.67 17.29 8.41
N LEU A 4 -3.84 16.95 7.88
CA LEU A 4 -4.73 15.94 8.48
C LEU A 4 -4.16 14.52 8.29
N GLY A 5 -3.41 14.29 7.21
CA GLY A 5 -2.75 13.02 6.96
C GLY A 5 -1.63 13.09 5.93
N ARG A 6 -0.99 11.96 5.73
CA ARG A 6 0.15 11.76 4.80
C ARG A 6 -0.20 10.62 3.86
N GLN A 7 -0.08 10.87 2.56
CA GLN A 7 -0.23 9.86 1.52
C GLN A 7 1.10 9.64 0.84
N LEU A 8 1.58 8.40 0.85
CA LEU A 8 2.71 7.95 0.06
C LEU A 8 2.15 7.29 -1.20
N VAL A 9 2.46 7.85 -2.35
CA VAL A 9 2.24 7.24 -3.67
C VAL A 9 3.54 6.56 -4.05
N VAL A 10 3.49 5.25 -4.23
CA VAL A 10 4.68 4.41 -4.31
C VAL A 10 4.64 3.55 -5.58
N GLU A 11 5.74 3.62 -6.32
CA GLU A 11 5.95 2.87 -7.56
C GLU A 11 6.99 1.77 -7.28
N LEU A 12 6.60 0.50 -7.41
CA LEU A 12 7.50 -0.64 -7.23
C LEU A 12 7.75 -1.31 -8.59
N TRP A 13 8.99 -1.23 -9.08
CA TRP A 13 9.41 -1.77 -10.38
C TRP A 13 10.37 -2.95 -10.23
N GLY A 14 10.28 -3.91 -11.16
CA GLY A 14 11.10 -5.13 -11.14
C GLY A 14 10.72 -6.04 -9.98
N CYS A 15 9.42 -6.18 -9.72
CA CYS A 15 8.87 -7.08 -8.71
C CYS A 15 8.85 -8.51 -9.26
N GLU A 16 9.64 -9.40 -8.67
CA GLU A 16 9.85 -10.76 -9.21
C GLU A 16 8.88 -11.81 -8.63
N ARG A 17 8.13 -11.48 -7.57
CA ARG A 17 7.34 -12.46 -6.79
C ARG A 17 5.99 -11.90 -6.34
N ASN A 18 5.03 -12.80 -6.10
CA ASN A 18 3.77 -12.53 -5.41
C ASN A 18 2.77 -11.59 -6.13
N LEU A 19 3.02 -11.22 -7.39
CA LEU A 19 2.12 -10.31 -8.14
C LEU A 19 0.76 -10.93 -8.50
N ASN A 20 0.64 -12.26 -8.44
CA ASN A 20 -0.58 -13.03 -8.71
C ASN A 20 -1.12 -13.78 -7.49
N GLU A 21 -0.65 -13.45 -6.29
CA GLU A 21 -0.92 -14.21 -5.07
C GLU A 21 -1.89 -13.44 -4.15
N PRO A 22 -3.22 -13.53 -4.35
CA PRO A 22 -4.19 -12.70 -3.63
C PRO A 22 -4.19 -12.93 -2.12
N GLU A 23 -3.90 -14.15 -1.65
CA GLU A 23 -3.85 -14.46 -0.22
C GLU A 23 -2.61 -13.89 0.46
N GLU A 24 -1.46 -13.89 -0.22
CA GLU A 24 -0.24 -13.23 0.29
C GLU A 24 -0.41 -11.72 0.30
N ILE A 25 -1.05 -11.14 -0.72
CA ILE A 25 -1.42 -9.73 -0.76
C ILE A 25 -2.39 -9.35 0.37
N ARG A 26 -3.39 -10.20 0.66
CA ARG A 26 -4.32 -9.99 1.78
C ARG A 26 -3.59 -9.96 3.12
N ARG A 27 -2.66 -10.89 3.34
CA ARG A 27 -1.84 -10.94 4.55
C ARG A 27 -0.94 -9.71 4.68
N ALA A 28 -0.31 -9.30 3.57
CA ALA A 28 0.52 -8.10 3.54
C ALA A 28 -0.29 -6.82 3.80
N LEU A 29 -1.52 -6.72 3.29
CA LEU A 29 -2.42 -5.61 3.63
C LEU A 29 -2.73 -5.58 5.13
N GLN A 30 -3.01 -6.73 5.75
CA GLN A 30 -3.24 -6.81 7.19
C GLN A 30 -1.99 -6.41 8.00
N GLU A 31 -0.81 -6.93 7.63
CA GLU A 31 0.45 -6.58 8.29
C GLU A 31 0.80 -5.10 8.10
N ALA A 32 0.52 -4.54 6.92
CA ALA A 32 0.76 -3.13 6.63
C ALA A 32 -0.11 -2.22 7.51
N VAL A 33 -1.37 -2.58 7.75
CA VAL A 33 -2.24 -1.86 8.70
C VAL A 33 -1.63 -1.87 10.10
N ASP A 34 -1.18 -3.03 10.57
CA ASP A 34 -0.62 -3.21 11.91
C ASP A 34 0.70 -2.43 12.07
N ARG A 35 1.63 -2.56 11.10
CA ARG A 35 2.92 -1.87 11.11
C ARG A 35 2.79 -0.35 10.94
N ALA A 36 1.79 0.11 10.19
CA ALA A 36 1.49 1.54 10.08
C ALA A 36 0.87 2.12 11.36
N ASN A 37 0.62 1.30 12.39
CA ASN A 37 -0.07 1.72 13.60
C ASN A 37 -1.45 2.34 13.29
N ALA A 38 -2.14 1.76 12.30
CA ALA A 38 -3.45 2.16 11.85
C ALA A 38 -4.53 1.20 12.40
N THR A 39 -5.79 1.64 12.37
CA THR A 39 -6.92 0.79 12.75
C THR A 39 -7.59 0.27 11.48
N GLY A 40 -7.49 -1.04 11.23
CA GLY A 40 -8.16 -1.72 10.12
C GLY A 40 -9.67 -1.81 10.32
N LEU A 41 -10.43 -1.59 9.24
CA LEU A 41 -11.89 -1.71 9.21
C LEU A 41 -12.34 -2.84 8.30
N ASP A 42 -11.76 -2.95 7.10
CA ASP A 42 -12.06 -4.01 6.13
C ASP A 42 -10.90 -4.24 5.16
N ILE A 43 -10.81 -5.43 4.58
CA ILE A 43 -9.82 -5.77 3.54
C ILE A 43 -10.52 -6.48 2.38
N GLN A 44 -10.44 -5.89 1.19
CA GLN A 44 -10.94 -6.45 -0.06
C GLN A 44 -9.78 -6.75 -1.02
N VAL A 45 -9.82 -7.92 -1.65
CA VAL A 45 -8.83 -8.35 -2.64
C VAL A 45 -9.56 -9.00 -3.81
N HIS A 46 -9.17 -8.63 -5.02
CA HIS A 46 -9.76 -9.12 -6.27
C HIS A 46 -8.66 -9.51 -7.25
N THR A 47 -8.80 -10.69 -7.86
CA THR A 47 -7.89 -11.21 -8.89
C THR A 47 -8.52 -11.06 -10.26
N PHE A 48 -7.72 -10.60 -11.23
CA PHE A 48 -8.13 -10.48 -12.63
C PHE A 48 -7.67 -11.67 -13.47
N ASN A 49 -8.30 -11.83 -14.64
CA ASN A 49 -7.90 -12.82 -15.64
C ASN A 49 -7.32 -12.09 -16.86
N PRO A 50 -6.14 -12.50 -17.38
CA PRO A 50 -5.38 -13.70 -17.03
C PRO A 50 -4.49 -13.57 -15.77
N HIS A 51 -4.23 -12.36 -15.28
CA HIS A 51 -3.34 -12.10 -14.16
C HIS A 51 -3.61 -10.72 -13.55
N GLY A 52 -3.00 -10.43 -12.40
CA GLY A 52 -3.09 -9.16 -11.68
C GLY A 52 -4.05 -9.21 -10.49
N VAL A 53 -3.76 -8.40 -9.49
CA VAL A 53 -4.51 -8.32 -8.24
C VAL A 53 -4.70 -6.85 -7.86
N SER A 54 -5.93 -6.49 -7.49
CA SER A 54 -6.25 -5.26 -6.77
C SER A 54 -6.55 -5.59 -5.32
N GLY A 55 -5.96 -4.84 -4.39
CA GLY A 55 -6.21 -4.98 -2.97
C GLY A 55 -6.39 -3.64 -2.28
N VAL A 56 -7.28 -3.56 -1.29
CA VAL A 56 -7.46 -2.39 -0.45
C VAL A 56 -7.76 -2.80 0.99
N ALA A 57 -7.03 -2.19 1.93
CA ALA A 57 -7.38 -2.13 3.33
C ALA A 57 -8.00 -0.77 3.63
N VAL A 58 -9.26 -0.77 4.04
CA VAL A 58 -9.91 0.42 4.60
C VAL A 58 -9.45 0.54 6.04
N ILE A 59 -8.88 1.70 6.38
CA ILE A 59 -8.47 2.02 7.75
C ILE A 59 -9.26 3.23 8.25
N ALA A 60 -9.26 3.47 9.56
CA ALA A 60 -9.92 4.64 10.13
C ALA A 60 -9.46 5.93 9.41
N GLU A 61 -10.41 6.57 8.70
CA GLU A 61 -10.26 7.84 8.00
C GLU A 61 -9.34 7.86 6.75
N SER A 62 -8.87 6.70 6.25
CA SER A 62 -7.96 6.63 5.10
C SER A 62 -7.87 5.20 4.48
N HIS A 63 -6.79 4.84 3.78
CA HIS A 63 -6.66 3.53 3.11
C HIS A 63 -5.21 3.13 2.81
N ILE A 64 -4.99 1.82 2.65
CA ILE A 64 -3.80 1.25 1.99
C ILE A 64 -4.30 0.44 0.79
N SER A 65 -3.86 0.76 -0.43
CA SER A 65 -4.31 0.06 -1.63
C SER A 65 -3.17 -0.26 -2.57
N LEU A 66 -3.29 -1.35 -3.31
CA LEU A 66 -2.33 -1.72 -4.34
C LEU A 66 -2.96 -2.36 -5.56
N HIS A 67 -2.25 -2.25 -6.67
CA HIS A 67 -2.60 -2.86 -7.95
C HIS A 67 -1.34 -3.46 -8.58
N THR A 68 -1.43 -4.71 -9.03
CA THR A 68 -0.29 -5.41 -9.65
C THR A 68 -0.48 -5.56 -11.17
N TRP A 69 0.61 -5.38 -11.91
CA TRP A 69 0.76 -5.72 -13.33
C TRP A 69 1.91 -6.73 -13.49
N PRO A 70 1.64 -8.03 -13.33
CA PRO A 70 2.64 -9.09 -13.41
C PRO A 70 3.45 -9.08 -14.72
N GLU A 71 2.80 -8.78 -15.83
CA GLU A 71 3.40 -8.69 -17.16
C GLU A 71 4.37 -7.52 -17.33
N LEU A 72 4.34 -6.55 -16.40
CA LEU A 72 5.25 -5.40 -16.34
C LEU A 72 6.16 -5.44 -15.10
N GLU A 73 6.11 -6.52 -14.30
CA GLU A 73 6.83 -6.64 -13.02
C GLU A 73 6.60 -5.42 -12.11
N TYR A 74 5.37 -4.90 -12.10
CA TYR A 74 5.03 -3.60 -11.53
C TYR A 74 3.93 -3.68 -10.47
N VAL A 75 4.07 -2.88 -9.41
CA VAL A 75 3.03 -2.65 -8.41
C VAL A 75 2.88 -1.15 -8.15
N ALA A 76 1.65 -0.66 -8.32
CA ALA A 76 1.23 0.65 -7.83
C ALA A 76 0.74 0.49 -6.38
N LEU A 77 1.27 1.29 -5.46
CA LEU A 77 0.92 1.24 -4.04
C LEU A 77 0.58 2.64 -3.53
N ASP A 78 -0.56 2.77 -2.86
CA ASP A 78 -0.97 3.97 -2.13
C ASP A 78 -1.08 3.66 -0.65
N VAL A 79 -0.33 4.40 0.17
CA VAL A 79 -0.41 4.35 1.63
C VAL A 79 -0.87 5.71 2.13
N PHE A 80 -2.17 5.86 2.38
CA PHE A 80 -2.73 7.06 2.98
C PHE A 80 -3.08 6.79 4.44
N THR A 81 -2.46 7.53 5.36
CA THR A 81 -2.75 7.45 6.79
C THR A 81 -3.09 8.81 7.39
N CYS A 82 -3.95 8.82 8.40
CA CYS A 82 -4.33 9.99 9.19
C CYS A 82 -3.82 9.86 10.64
N GLY A 83 -3.58 11.00 11.30
CA GLY A 83 -3.17 11.05 12.70
C GLY A 83 -1.67 11.01 12.95
N ASP A 84 -1.25 11.62 14.06
CA ASP A 84 0.17 11.90 14.36
C ASP A 84 1.00 10.66 14.76
N LYS A 85 0.33 9.52 15.01
CA LYS A 85 0.97 8.25 15.42
C LYS A 85 1.11 7.23 14.29
N ALA A 86 0.56 7.51 13.11
CA ALA A 86 0.64 6.60 11.98
C ALA A 86 2.03 6.61 11.34
N ILE A 87 2.47 5.46 10.84
CA ILE A 87 3.81 5.26 10.29
C ILE A 87 3.67 4.71 8.86
N PRO A 88 3.29 5.54 7.87
CA PRO A 88 3.01 5.06 6.52
C PRO A 88 4.21 4.39 5.86
N GLU A 89 5.45 4.79 6.19
CA GLU A 89 6.67 4.15 5.70
C GLU A 89 6.77 2.68 6.14
N ALA A 90 6.28 2.34 7.33
CA ALA A 90 6.31 0.97 7.83
C ALA A 90 5.34 0.06 7.07
N ALA A 91 4.24 0.60 6.53
CA ALA A 91 3.38 -0.12 5.58
C ALA A 91 4.09 -0.34 4.24
N VAL A 92 4.82 0.66 3.73
CA VAL A 92 5.58 0.52 2.48
C VAL A 92 6.63 -0.60 2.58
N GLU A 93 7.32 -0.72 3.71
CA GLU A 93 8.31 -1.78 3.92
C GLU A 93 7.72 -3.19 3.81
N VAL A 94 6.47 -3.42 4.24
CA VAL A 94 5.79 -4.73 4.07
C VAL A 94 5.74 -5.12 2.59
N PHE A 95 5.39 -4.18 1.72
CA PHE A 95 5.28 -4.46 0.29
C PHE A 95 6.65 -4.55 -0.39
N ARG A 96 7.67 -3.84 0.11
CA ARG A 96 9.05 -4.03 -0.34
C ARG A 96 9.57 -5.43 0.01
N GLU A 97 9.27 -5.92 1.22
CA GLU A 97 9.63 -7.26 1.68
C GLU A 97 8.90 -8.34 0.84
N LEU A 98 7.61 -8.13 0.57
CA LEU A 98 6.77 -9.05 -0.21
C LEU A 98 7.18 -9.14 -1.68
N PHE A 99 7.29 -8.01 -2.37
CA PHE A 99 7.47 -7.96 -3.82
C PHE A 99 8.94 -7.92 -4.26
N ARG A 100 9.86 -7.55 -3.36
CA ARG A 100 11.31 -7.42 -3.61
C ARG A 100 11.62 -6.64 -4.90
N PRO A 101 11.12 -5.40 -5.03
CA PRO A 101 11.35 -4.59 -6.22
C PRO A 101 12.82 -4.24 -6.40
N GLN A 102 13.26 -4.14 -7.65
CA GLN A 102 14.59 -3.64 -8.01
C GLN A 102 14.67 -2.12 -7.90
N ARG A 103 13.55 -1.41 -8.11
CA ARG A 103 13.47 0.06 -7.99
C ARG A 103 12.19 0.47 -7.27
N VAL A 104 12.33 1.43 -6.35
CA VAL A 104 11.24 2.00 -5.56
C VAL A 104 11.26 3.52 -5.72
N GLU A 105 10.13 4.10 -6.10
CA GLU A 105 9.94 5.55 -6.14
C GLU A 105 8.81 5.93 -5.19
N VAL A 106 8.99 7.00 -4.41
CA VAL A 106 8.03 7.42 -3.38
C VAL A 106 7.78 8.92 -3.53
N LEU A 107 6.51 9.29 -3.67
CA LEU A 107 6.03 10.66 -3.58
C LEU A 107 5.17 10.82 -2.34
N GLU A 108 5.56 11.74 -1.44
CA GLU A 108 4.72 12.11 -0.30
C GLU A 108 3.83 13.31 -0.61
N ILE A 109 2.53 13.15 -0.35
CA ILE A 109 1.52 14.20 -0.44
C ILE A 109 0.94 14.46 0.95
N LYS A 110 1.04 15.70 1.43
CA LYS A 110 0.35 16.16 2.63
C LYS A 110 -1.13 16.41 2.31
N ARG A 111 -2.03 15.71 3.00
CA ARG A 111 -3.48 15.80 2.78
C ARG A 111 -4.11 16.72 3.82
N GLY A 112 -5.00 17.62 3.38
CA GLY A 112 -5.75 18.52 4.27
C GLY A 112 -4.86 19.54 4.98
N ILE A 113 -4.09 20.33 4.22
CA ILE A 113 -3.25 21.39 4.77
C ILE A 113 -4.16 22.50 5.31
N GLN A 114 -4.12 22.71 6.63
CA GLN A 114 -4.78 23.85 7.26
C GLN A 114 -3.82 25.06 7.22
N LEU A 115 -4.34 26.15 6.66
CA LEU A 115 -3.67 27.45 6.57
C LEU A 115 -3.59 28.13 7.94
#